data_AF-A0AAV2RY86-F1
#
_entry.id   AF-A0AAV2RY86-F1
#
_cell.length_a   1.000
_cell.length_b   1.000
_cell.length_c   1.000
_cell.angle_alpha   90.00
_cell.angle_beta   90.00
_cell.angle_gamma   90.00
#
_symmetry.space_group_name_H-M   'P 1'
#
loop_
_entity.id
_entity.type
_entity.pdbx_description
1 polymer ?
#
loop_
_entity_poly.entity_id
_entity_poly.type
_entity_poly.pdbx_seq_one_letter_code
_entity_poly.pdbx_strand_id
1 'polypeptide(L)'
;MFREVDDLLSLAHKIRPHLPHSAIVHNNLILHARGHARLYHFYVLANHPESHIVLYKTKEGQSTVGLHCLESEAGLLLKVLQRTPLIDWNATLCFYHVPDFLVGGLQALAKELTTHPLDIVHCSTFTYYSQPAEEEIW
;
A
#
# COMPACT_ATOMS: atom_id res chain seq x y z
N MET A 1 -0.05 15.57 2.78
CA MET A 1 1.16 15.00 3.41
C MET A 1 0.77 13.71 4.11
N PHE A 2 1.68 12.74 4.18
CA PHE A 2 1.45 11.48 4.89
C PHE A 2 1.52 11.67 6.41
N ARG A 3 0.71 10.92 7.15
CA ARG A 3 0.66 10.82 8.61
C ARG A 3 0.76 9.35 8.99
N GLU A 4 1.53 9.05 10.03
CA GLU A 4 1.61 7.70 10.60
C GLU A 4 0.30 7.29 11.28
N VAL A 5 -0.03 6.00 11.21
CA VAL A 5 -1.29 5.43 11.71
C VAL A 5 -1.04 4.60 12.95
N ASP A 6 -1.70 5.00 14.05
CA ASP A 6 -1.68 4.25 15.30
C ASP A 6 -2.74 3.14 15.33
N ASP A 7 -3.94 3.40 14.77
CA ASP A 7 -5.05 2.43 14.72
C ASP A 7 -5.05 1.65 13.39
N LEU A 8 -4.20 0.64 13.34
CA LEU A 8 -4.04 -0.22 12.16
C LEU A 8 -5.27 -1.11 11.89
N LEU A 9 -6.04 -1.45 12.92
CA LEU A 9 -7.21 -2.33 12.77
C LEU A 9 -8.36 -1.59 12.08
N SER A 10 -8.63 -0.34 12.47
CA SER A 10 -9.60 0.50 11.78
C SER A 10 -9.22 0.73 10.32
N LEU A 11 -7.93 0.92 10.03
CA LEU A 11 -7.46 1.05 8.65
C LEU A 11 -7.64 -0.25 7.85
N ALA A 12 -7.38 -1.41 8.45
CA ALA A 12 -7.62 -2.70 7.80
C ALA A 12 -9.10 -2.86 7.42
N HIS A 13 -10.02 -2.56 8.34
CA HIS A 13 -11.46 -2.60 8.05
C HIS A 13 -11.86 -1.64 6.93
N LYS A 14 -11.27 -0.44 6.88
CA LYS A 14 -11.54 0.53 5.82
C LYS A 14 -11.22 -0.01 4.43
N ILE A 15 -10.10 -0.71 4.26
CA ILE A 15 -9.65 -1.18 2.94
C ILE A 15 -10.16 -2.59 2.59
N ARG A 16 -10.75 -3.31 3.55
CA ARG A 16 -11.30 -4.67 3.38
C ARG A 16 -12.34 -4.79 2.25
N PRO A 17 -13.25 -3.83 1.99
CA PRO A 17 -14.19 -3.93 0.89
C PRO A 17 -13.54 -4.03 -0.50
N HIS A 18 -12.27 -3.66 -0.62
CA HIS A 18 -11.53 -3.65 -1.89
C HIS A 18 -10.71 -4.92 -2.13
N LEU A 19 -11.02 -6.01 -1.42
CA LEU A 19 -10.47 -7.32 -1.72
C LEU A 19 -10.93 -7.80 -3.12
N PRO A 20 -10.09 -8.51 -3.89
CA PRO A 20 -8.77 -9.01 -3.50
C PRO A 20 -7.62 -8.00 -3.65
N HIS A 21 -7.85 -6.84 -4.28
CA HIS A 21 -6.80 -5.86 -4.58
C HIS A 21 -6.11 -5.27 -3.33
N SER A 22 -6.82 -5.17 -2.21
CA SER A 22 -6.26 -4.71 -0.94
C SER A 22 -5.63 -5.82 -0.08
N ALA A 23 -5.68 -7.09 -0.51
CA ALA A 23 -5.42 -8.25 0.35
C ALA A 23 -4.08 -8.20 1.07
N ILE A 24 -3.03 -7.77 0.38
CA ILE A 24 -1.69 -7.73 0.94
C ILE A 24 -1.60 -6.69 2.05
N VAL A 25 -2.04 -5.46 1.76
CA VAL A 25 -1.97 -4.37 2.72
C VAL A 25 -2.90 -4.65 3.89
N HIS A 26 -4.08 -5.20 3.62
CA HIS A 26 -5.02 -5.67 4.63
C HIS A 26 -4.36 -6.70 5.57
N ASN A 27 -3.74 -7.74 5.03
CA ASN A 27 -3.10 -8.78 5.83
C ASN A 27 -1.92 -8.22 6.64
N ASN A 28 -1.10 -7.35 6.04
CA ASN A 28 -0.01 -6.68 6.75
C ASN A 28 -0.54 -5.84 7.92
N LEU A 29 -1.61 -5.08 7.72
CA LEU A 29 -2.24 -4.29 8.77
C LEU A 29 -2.76 -5.17 9.90
N ILE A 30 -3.48 -6.25 9.60
CA ILE A 30 -4.01 -7.18 10.61
C ILE A 30 -2.87 -7.83 11.42
N LEU A 31 -1.81 -8.30 10.76
CA LEU A 31 -0.67 -8.93 11.43
C LEU A 31 0.05 -7.94 12.36
N HIS A 32 0.21 -6.68 11.94
CA HIS A 32 0.85 -5.66 12.77
C HIS A 32 -0.06 -5.17 13.91
N ALA A 33 -1.36 -4.97 13.64
CA ALA A 33 -2.35 -4.58 14.64
C ALA A 33 -2.44 -5.60 15.78
N ARG A 34 -2.27 -6.89 15.48
CA ARG A 34 -2.28 -8.00 16.45
C ARG A 34 -0.92 -8.27 17.09
N GLY A 35 0.12 -7.53 16.71
CA GLY A 35 1.47 -7.70 17.24
C GLY A 35 2.22 -8.93 16.74
N HIS A 36 1.72 -9.64 15.72
CA HIS A 36 2.40 -10.77 15.08
C HIS A 36 3.55 -10.32 14.16
N ALA A 37 3.53 -9.06 13.71
CA ALA A 37 4.60 -8.46 12.92
C ALA A 37 4.88 -7.02 13.41
N ARG A 38 6.12 -6.55 13.25
CA ARG A 38 6.58 -5.22 13.70
C ARG A 38 7.51 -4.51 12.71
N LEU A 39 7.60 -5.05 11.49
CA LEU A 39 8.62 -4.67 10.50
C LEU A 39 8.30 -3.36 9.78
N TYR A 40 7.03 -2.95 9.75
CA TYR A 40 6.59 -1.79 8.98
C TYR A 40 6.04 -0.65 9.84
N HIS A 41 6.20 0.57 9.32
CA HIS A 41 5.38 1.73 9.66
C HIS A 41 4.33 1.94 8.56
N PHE A 42 3.13 2.38 8.96
CA PHE A 42 1.99 2.59 8.05
C PHE A 42 1.56 4.05 8.06
N TYR A 43 1.23 4.57 6.89
CA TYR A 43 0.94 5.97 6.67
C TYR A 43 -0.29 6.15 5.77
N VAL A 44 -1.07 7.19 6.05
CA VAL A 44 -2.24 7.63 5.26
C VAL A 44 -2.13 9.12 4.97
N LEU A 45 -2.98 9.63 4.06
CA LEU A 45 -3.01 11.06 3.75
C LEU A 45 -3.72 11.85 4.85
N ALA A 46 -2.99 12.72 5.56
CA ALA A 46 -3.54 13.54 6.64
C ALA A 46 -4.67 14.47 6.16
N ASN A 47 -4.54 15.03 4.95
CA ASN A 47 -5.48 16.02 4.40
C ASN A 47 -6.59 15.39 3.55
N HIS A 48 -6.58 14.06 3.39
CA HIS A 48 -7.59 13.32 2.62
C HIS A 48 -8.01 12.08 3.42
N PRO A 49 -8.68 12.24 4.57
CA PRO A 49 -9.03 11.13 5.46
C PRO A 49 -9.94 10.10 4.79
N GLU A 50 -10.72 10.52 3.81
CA GLU A 50 -11.58 9.64 3.00
C GLU A 50 -10.78 8.75 2.04
N SER A 51 -9.55 9.14 1.69
CA SER A 51 -8.75 8.40 0.71
C SER A 51 -8.36 7.00 1.20
N HIS A 52 -8.29 6.04 0.27
CA HIS A 52 -7.81 4.68 0.55
C HIS A 52 -6.31 4.54 0.32
N ILE A 53 -5.61 5.64 0.08
CA ILE A 53 -4.16 5.67 -0.05
C ILE A 53 -3.51 5.24 1.27
N VAL A 54 -2.82 4.10 1.22
CA VAL A 54 -1.97 3.57 2.29
C VAL A 54 -0.57 3.40 1.75
N LEU A 55 0.41 3.93 2.48
CA LEU A 55 1.82 3.67 2.26
C LEU A 55 2.37 2.95 3.48
N TYR A 56 3.20 1.93 3.28
CA TYR A 56 3.97 1.35 4.38
C TYR A 56 5.42 1.13 3.95
N LYS A 57 6.33 1.24 4.92
CA LYS A 57 7.77 1.04 4.69
C LYS A 57 8.41 0.36 5.88
N THR A 58 9.55 -0.29 5.68
CA THR A 58 10.26 -0.93 6.80
C THR A 58 10.79 0.11 7.81
N LYS A 59 10.98 -0.32 9.06
CA LYS A 59 11.46 0.57 10.14
C LYS A 59 12.94 0.95 9.99
N GLU A 60 13.81 0.02 9.57
CA GLU A 60 15.26 0.25 9.50
C GLU A 60 15.91 -0.52 8.34
N GLY A 61 16.87 0.13 7.67
CA GLY A 61 17.87 -0.50 6.79
C GLY A 61 17.37 -1.09 5.46
N GLN A 62 16.07 -1.28 5.27
CA GLN A 62 15.50 -1.85 4.04
C GLN A 62 14.63 -0.83 3.30
N SER A 63 14.98 -0.55 2.06
CA SER A 63 14.24 0.37 1.19
C SER A 63 12.98 -0.23 0.59
N THR A 64 12.30 -1.10 1.34
CA THR A 64 11.06 -1.71 0.91
C THR A 64 9.89 -0.79 1.23
N VAL A 65 9.13 -0.45 0.20
CA VAL A 65 7.91 0.34 0.26
C VAL A 65 6.78 -0.51 -0.29
N GLY A 66 5.61 -0.46 0.34
CA GLY A 66 4.39 -1.00 -0.23
C GLY A 66 3.28 0.03 -0.25
N LEU A 67 2.36 -0.14 -1.20
CA LEU A 67 1.35 0.83 -1.54
C LEU A 67 -0.01 0.15 -1.74
N HIS A 68 -1.06 0.87 -1.37
CA HIS A 68 -2.43 0.58 -1.79
C HIS A 68 -3.15 1.89 -2.07
N CYS A 69 -3.98 1.91 -3.11
CA CYS A 69 -4.97 2.95 -3.37
C CYS A 69 -6.05 2.40 -4.30
N LEU A 70 -7.13 3.15 -4.50
CA LEU A 70 -8.06 2.89 -5.60
C LEU A 70 -7.48 3.42 -6.93
N GLU A 71 -7.94 2.87 -8.05
CA GLU A 71 -7.51 3.33 -9.38
C GLU A 71 -7.79 4.81 -9.61
N SER A 72 -8.96 5.29 -9.16
CA SER A 72 -9.35 6.70 -9.20
C SER A 72 -8.44 7.63 -8.37
N GLU A 73 -7.64 7.07 -7.46
CA GLU A 73 -6.73 7.81 -6.58
C GLU A 73 -5.27 7.79 -7.08
N ALA A 74 -4.96 7.04 -8.15
CA ALA A 74 -3.60 6.86 -8.64
C ALA A 74 -2.89 8.19 -8.90
N GLY A 75 -3.56 9.14 -9.55
CA GLY A 75 -3.00 10.47 -9.82
C GLY A 75 -2.72 11.28 -8.54
N LEU A 76 -3.54 11.13 -7.50
CA LEU A 76 -3.29 11.77 -6.21
C LEU A 76 -2.10 11.12 -5.51
N LEU A 77 -2.03 9.78 -5.49
CA LEU A 77 -0.93 9.04 -4.90
C LEU A 77 0.42 9.47 -5.49
N LEU A 78 0.55 9.47 -6.83
CA LEU A 78 1.79 9.84 -7.52
C LEU A 78 2.22 11.28 -7.17
N LYS A 79 1.28 12.22 -7.14
CA LYS A 79 1.56 13.62 -6.73
C LYS A 79 2.07 13.72 -5.30
N VAL A 80 1.54 12.92 -4.37
CA VAL A 80 2.00 12.93 -2.99
C VAL A 80 3.36 12.23 -2.85
N LEU A 81 3.57 11.12 -3.55
CA LEU A 81 4.85 10.40 -3.58
C LEU A 81 6.00 11.28 -4.08
N GLN A 82 5.74 12.16 -5.05
CA GLN A 82 6.72 13.12 -5.55
C GLN A 82 7.24 14.08 -4.48
N ARG A 83 6.44 14.35 -3.44
CA ARG A 83 6.71 15.41 -2.44
C ARG A 83 6.96 14.88 -1.04
N THR A 84 6.81 13.58 -0.82
CA THR A 84 6.90 13.00 0.52
C THR A 84 8.36 12.87 0.96
N PRO A 85 8.72 13.29 2.19
CA PRO A 85 10.05 13.04 2.74
C PRO A 85 10.23 11.59 3.24
N LEU A 86 9.16 10.78 3.21
CA LEU A 86 9.20 9.39 3.69
C LEU A 86 10.00 8.44 2.79
N ILE A 87 10.22 8.85 1.53
CA ILE A 87 10.91 8.08 0.51
C ILE A 87 12.17 8.85 0.13
N ASP A 88 13.31 8.20 0.28
CA ASP A 88 14.55 8.68 -0.30
C ASP A 88 14.68 8.10 -1.70
N TRP A 89 14.34 8.90 -2.71
CA TRP A 89 14.44 8.52 -4.11
C TRP A 89 15.89 8.27 -4.56
N ASN A 90 16.90 8.76 -3.81
CA ASN A 90 18.30 8.51 -4.12
C ASN A 90 18.81 7.17 -3.57
N ALA A 91 18.02 6.47 -2.75
CA ALA A 91 18.35 5.12 -2.31
C ALA A 91 17.90 4.09 -3.36
N THR A 92 18.47 2.88 -3.30
CA THR A 92 17.90 1.71 -4.01
C THR A 92 16.54 1.42 -3.41
N LEU A 93 15.44 1.66 -4.12
CA LEU A 93 14.07 1.46 -3.64
C LEU A 93 13.44 0.21 -4.25
N CYS A 94 12.74 -0.55 -3.41
CA CYS A 94 11.95 -1.69 -3.86
C CYS A 94 10.48 -1.50 -3.48
N PHE A 95 9.62 -1.34 -4.48
CA PHE A 95 8.17 -1.28 -4.29
C PHE A 95 7.57 -2.67 -4.42
N TYR A 96 7.00 -3.17 -3.34
CA TYR A 96 6.30 -4.45 -3.33
C TYR A 96 4.81 -4.24 -3.50
N HIS A 97 4.17 -5.23 -4.13
CA HIS A 97 2.71 -5.35 -4.17
C HIS A 97 2.03 -4.17 -4.89
N VAL A 98 2.72 -3.62 -5.87
CA VAL A 98 2.22 -2.52 -6.69
C VAL A 98 1.07 -3.05 -7.57
N PRO A 99 -0.15 -2.49 -7.45
CA PRO A 99 -1.23 -2.75 -8.41
C PRO A 99 -0.79 -2.39 -9.84
N ASP A 100 -1.20 -3.20 -10.83
CA ASP A 100 -0.75 -3.06 -12.22
C ASP A 100 -0.99 -1.65 -12.79
N PHE A 101 -2.12 -1.02 -12.43
CA PHE A 101 -2.45 0.34 -12.88
C PHE A 101 -1.49 1.43 -12.34
N LEU A 102 -0.73 1.16 -11.29
CA LEU A 102 0.28 2.08 -10.73
C LEU A 102 1.68 1.89 -11.33
N VAL A 103 1.97 0.75 -11.95
CA VAL A 103 3.32 0.40 -12.39
C VAL A 103 3.88 1.46 -13.35
N GLY A 104 3.12 1.81 -14.40
CA GLY A 104 3.56 2.81 -15.37
C GLY A 104 3.76 4.20 -14.76
N GLY A 105 2.88 4.60 -13.83
CA GLY A 105 2.99 5.87 -13.13
C GLY A 105 4.21 5.94 -12.20
N LEU A 106 4.49 4.87 -11.46
CA LEU A 106 5.66 4.79 -10.58
C LEU A 106 6.97 4.74 -11.36
N GLN A 107 7.01 4.03 -12.49
CA GLN A 107 8.17 4.02 -13.37
C GLN A 107 8.45 5.40 -13.97
N ALA A 108 7.41 6.12 -14.39
CA ALA A 108 7.56 7.50 -14.88
C ALA A 108 8.06 8.42 -13.76
N LEU A 109 7.47 8.34 -12.56
CA LEU A 109 7.89 9.13 -11.42
C LEU A 109 9.34 8.86 -11.00
N ALA A 110 9.76 7.59 -11.00
CA ALA A 110 11.13 7.22 -10.68
C ALA A 110 12.13 7.82 -11.68
N LYS A 111 11.81 7.80 -12.99
CA LYS A 111 12.67 8.43 -14.02
C LYS A 111 12.85 9.93 -13.82
N GLU A 112 11.86 10.62 -13.23
CA GLU A 112 11.94 12.04 -12.94
C GLU A 112 12.75 12.34 -11.67
N LEU A 113 12.72 11.44 -10.68
CA LEU A 113 13.23 11.70 -9.33
C LEU A 113 14.53 10.99 -8.99
N THR A 114 14.96 10.00 -9.77
CA THR A 114 16.16 9.23 -9.47
C THR A 114 16.85 8.69 -10.71
N THR A 115 18.17 8.50 -10.62
CA THR A 115 18.96 7.77 -11.60
C THR A 115 19.11 6.29 -11.25
N HIS A 116 18.66 5.88 -10.06
CA HIS A 116 18.70 4.49 -9.63
C HIS A 116 17.54 3.68 -10.22
N PRO A 117 17.76 2.40 -10.55
CA PRO A 117 16.68 1.54 -10.98
C PRO A 117 15.67 1.35 -9.83
N LEU A 118 14.40 1.43 -10.18
CA LEU A 118 13.30 1.10 -9.30
C LEU A 118 12.97 -0.38 -9.45
N ASP A 119 13.12 -1.15 -8.37
CA ASP A 119 12.66 -2.53 -8.35
C ASP A 119 11.16 -2.56 -8.00
N ILE A 120 10.34 -3.08 -8.93
CA ILE A 120 8.92 -3.30 -8.70
C ILE A 120 8.69 -4.80 -8.63
N VAL A 121 8.27 -5.28 -7.45
CA VAL A 121 8.01 -6.70 -7.21
C VAL A 121 6.50 -6.94 -7.18
N HIS A 122 6.03 -7.69 -8.16
CA HIS A 122 4.70 -8.28 -8.14
C HIS A 122 4.69 -9.47 -7.18
N CYS A 123 3.68 -9.52 -6.30
CA CYS A 123 3.45 -10.70 -5.49
C CYS A 123 1.95 -11.00 -5.50
N SER A 124 1.62 -12.21 -5.90
CA SER A 124 0.25 -12.70 -5.86
C SER A 124 -0.11 -13.06 -4.42
N THR A 125 -1.21 -12.52 -3.91
CA THR A 125 -1.77 -12.99 -2.64
C THR A 125 -2.97 -13.87 -2.92
N PHE A 126 -2.85 -15.11 -2.44
CA PHE A 126 -3.98 -16.03 -2.40
C PHE A 126 -5.05 -15.45 -1.49
N THR A 127 -6.24 -15.24 -2.04
CA THR A 127 -7.42 -14.87 -1.27
C THR A 127 -8.34 -16.09 -1.26
N TYR A 128 -8.85 -16.44 -0.08
CA TYR A 128 -9.93 -17.41 0.02
C TYR A 128 -11.20 -16.69 -0.42
N TYR A 129 -11.82 -17.15 -1.50
CA TYR A 129 -13.20 -16.78 -1.76
C TYR A 129 -14.04 -17.34 -0.61
N SER A 130 -14.70 -16.48 0.15
CA SER A 130 -15.85 -16.94 0.93
C SER A 130 -16.84 -17.51 -0.08
N GLN A 131 -17.16 -18.80 0.03
CA GLN A 131 -18.26 -19.38 -0.74
C GLN A 131 -19.48 -18.44 -0.59
N PRO A 132 -20.19 -18.08 -1.67
CA PRO A 132 -21.50 -17.47 -1.49
C PRO A 132 -22.28 -18.41 -0.57
N ALA A 133 -22.87 -17.85 0.49
CA ALA A 133 -23.76 -18.61 1.35
C ALA A 133 -24.74 -19.33 0.42
N GLU A 134 -24.82 -20.67 0.53
CA GLU A 134 -25.82 -21.44 -0.18
C GLU A 134 -27.16 -20.73 0.06
N GLU A 135 -27.78 -20.24 -1.01
CA GLU A 135 -29.16 -19.78 -0.93
C GLU A 135 -29.94 -20.98 -0.37
N GLU A 136 -30.51 -20.82 0.82
CA GLU A 136 -31.50 -21.77 1.33
C GLU A 136 -32.65 -21.78 0.33
N ILE A 137 -32.60 -22.76 -0.58
CA ILE A 137 -33.73 -23.14 -1.42
C ILE A 137 -34.75 -23.76 -0.46
N TRP A 138 -35.71 -22.94 -0.01
CA TRP A 138 -36.97 -23.41 0.57
C TRP A 138 -38.01 -23.60 -0.53
#